data_AF-J9EML9-F1
#
_entry.id   AF-J9EML9-F1
#
_cell.length_a   1.000
_cell.length_b   1.000
_cell.length_c   1.000
_cell.angle_alpha   90.00
_cell.angle_beta   90.00
_cell.angle_gamma   90.00
#
_symmetry.space_group_name_H-M   'P 1'
#
loop_
_entity.id
_entity.type
_entity.pdbx_description
1 polymer ?
#
loop_
_entity_poly.entity_id
_entity_poly.type
_entity_poly.pdbx_seq_one_letter_code
_entity_poly.pdbx_strand_id
1 'polypeptide(L)'
;MNQSFKSDEVVAKANEDEPSTSHVVKNKLRDVCRTLQETQEIVALQRRKLDVLLASEEEYRELAERVQCEQVELQALRDYVERQKCRIMTCRMKLIHFNDEKFQKDVMTSKRSNEVIKMQEDLLKRKAAFSLAKDNLLLIASHLAWRRRKMVDDLMHIYVINLNTSSKARLMPSSCTCHSIACITGLHLPDALSFLGHSDIEVSAAIGYVVQALSLLSRIYNFPYQYGMFFFGSKSTIKDPILEETYPLYGMTRNREKFEEGMSLLNKNISQLRWSFGITTKRVGRTLFNLQDLLLHIVSGRHDSSLDPALQRPSISCRSVGNVDITLHKCAERNSEFSQESKPSKMDPSSICRC
;
A
#
# COMPACT_ATOMS: atom_id res chain seq x y z
N MET A 1 96.67 55.86 -7.12
CA MET A 1 96.85 57.26 -7.55
C MET A 1 97.22 58.02 -6.28
N ASN A 2 98.48 58.23 -5.90
CA ASN A 2 99.64 58.78 -6.62
C ASN A 2 99.38 60.17 -7.22
N GLN A 3 99.87 61.22 -6.54
CA GLN A 3 100.62 62.32 -7.14
C GLN A 3 101.47 63.06 -6.08
N SER A 4 102.45 63.84 -6.55
CA SER A 4 103.65 64.30 -5.82
C SER A 4 104.16 65.63 -6.43
N PHE A 5 105.18 66.25 -5.79
CA PHE A 5 105.97 67.45 -6.21
C PHE A 5 105.31 68.82 -5.94
N LYS A 6 106.02 69.94 -5.67
CA LYS A 6 107.47 70.18 -5.40
C LYS A 6 107.71 71.48 -4.59
N SER A 7 108.92 71.51 -4.01
CA SER A 7 109.84 72.57 -3.52
C SER A 7 109.62 74.06 -3.83
N ASP A 8 110.21 74.94 -2.99
CA ASP A 8 111.45 75.69 -3.33
C ASP A 8 112.08 76.41 -2.11
N GLU A 9 113.41 76.65 -2.17
CA GLU A 9 114.25 77.30 -1.14
C GLU A 9 114.52 78.79 -1.46
N VAL A 10 114.70 79.67 -0.46
CA VAL A 10 115.68 80.79 -0.56
C VAL A 10 116.37 81.06 0.79
N VAL A 11 117.67 81.31 0.69
CA VAL A 11 118.75 81.42 1.70
C VAL A 11 118.92 82.83 2.33
N ALA A 12 119.65 82.87 3.47
CA ALA A 12 120.32 84.03 4.12
C ALA A 12 119.45 85.02 4.95
N LYS A 13 119.97 85.68 6.00
CA LYS A 13 121.37 85.99 6.37
C LYS A 13 121.56 86.12 7.90
N ALA A 14 122.79 86.03 8.39
CA ALA A 14 123.15 86.18 9.81
C ALA A 14 123.29 87.65 10.25
N ASN A 15 123.15 87.91 11.56
CA ASN A 15 124.21 88.54 12.39
C ASN A 15 123.83 88.51 13.90
N GLU A 16 124.83 88.74 14.74
CA GLU A 16 124.84 88.46 16.18
C GLU A 16 124.36 89.66 17.04
N ASP A 17 123.82 89.37 18.23
CA ASP A 17 124.28 89.86 19.54
C ASP A 17 123.20 89.73 20.65
N GLU A 18 123.67 89.44 21.87
CA GLU A 18 123.06 89.14 23.18
C GLU A 18 121.71 89.83 23.62
N PRO A 19 121.07 89.44 24.76
CA PRO A 19 120.94 88.12 25.44
C PRO A 19 119.47 87.77 25.86
N SER A 20 119.29 86.70 26.65
CA SER A 20 118.20 86.48 27.67
C SER A 20 117.01 85.51 27.40
N THR A 21 116.78 84.62 28.38
CA THR A 21 115.49 84.06 28.89
C THR A 21 114.41 83.46 27.95
N SER A 22 114.74 82.80 26.83
CA SER A 22 113.71 82.21 25.93
C SER A 22 113.30 80.73 26.18
N HIS A 23 114.09 79.93 26.91
CA HIS A 23 114.04 78.46 26.78
C HIS A 23 112.88 77.73 27.50
N VAL A 24 112.30 78.30 28.56
CA VAL A 24 111.34 77.57 29.44
C VAL A 24 109.93 77.48 28.82
N VAL A 25 109.48 78.52 28.12
CA VAL A 25 108.16 78.56 27.48
C VAL A 25 108.08 77.58 26.30
N LYS A 26 109.18 77.44 25.55
CA LYS A 26 109.30 76.58 24.37
C LYS A 26 109.20 75.08 24.68
N ASN A 27 109.59 74.67 25.89
CA ASN A 27 109.48 73.27 26.33
C ASN A 27 108.05 72.92 26.76
N LYS A 28 107.41 73.76 27.59
CA LYS A 28 106.00 73.55 28.00
C LYS A 28 105.05 73.47 26.80
N LEU A 29 105.25 74.31 25.78
CA LEU A 29 104.43 74.25 24.56
C LEU A 29 104.62 72.92 23.81
N ARG A 30 105.84 72.38 23.78
CA ARG A 30 106.17 71.10 23.14
C ARG A 30 105.51 69.91 23.84
N ASP A 31 105.45 69.92 25.17
CA ASP A 31 104.82 68.85 25.95
C ASP A 31 103.28 68.91 25.85
N VAL A 32 102.70 70.12 25.73
CA VAL A 32 101.28 70.29 25.40
C VAL A 32 100.98 69.80 23.97
N CYS A 33 101.85 70.08 22.99
CA CYS A 33 101.71 69.52 21.64
C CYS A 33 101.83 67.99 21.61
N ARG A 34 102.72 67.40 22.43
CA ARG A 34 102.87 65.94 22.52
C ARG A 34 101.65 65.26 23.13
N THR A 35 101.15 65.79 24.25
CA THR A 35 99.93 65.29 24.89
C THR A 35 98.69 65.50 24.01
N LEU A 36 98.66 66.54 23.17
CA LEU A 36 97.66 66.69 22.09
C LEU A 36 97.79 65.63 20.99
N GLN A 37 99.00 65.25 20.58
CA GLN A 37 99.19 64.16 19.61
C GLN A 37 98.79 62.80 20.20
N GLU A 38 99.23 62.49 21.43
CA GLU A 38 98.88 61.25 22.14
C GLU A 38 97.35 61.14 22.35
N THR A 39 96.68 62.25 22.73
CA THR A 39 95.21 62.27 22.82
C THR A 39 94.53 62.18 21.45
N GLN A 40 95.08 62.77 20.38
CA GLN A 40 94.57 62.58 19.02
C GLN A 40 94.70 61.13 18.54
N GLU A 41 95.79 60.43 18.86
CA GLU A 41 95.97 59.00 18.54
C GLU A 41 95.03 58.10 19.34
N ILE A 42 94.83 58.38 20.64
CA ILE A 42 93.86 57.68 21.49
C ILE A 42 92.43 57.90 20.96
N VAL A 43 92.06 59.13 20.61
CA VAL A 43 90.76 59.45 20.00
C VAL A 43 90.59 58.77 18.65
N ALA A 44 91.64 58.70 17.82
CA ALA A 44 91.60 57.97 16.54
C ALA A 44 91.43 56.46 16.74
N LEU A 45 92.07 55.87 17.75
CA LEU A 45 91.94 54.45 18.09
C LEU A 45 90.54 54.14 18.67
N GLN A 46 90.03 55.00 19.55
CA GLN A 46 88.67 54.91 20.10
C GLN A 46 87.63 55.04 18.98
N ARG A 47 87.84 55.96 18.03
CA ARG A 47 86.98 56.12 16.85
C ARG A 47 86.96 54.86 15.99
N ARG A 48 88.11 54.28 15.63
CA ARG A 48 88.16 53.00 14.89
C ARG A 48 87.46 51.86 15.63
N LYS A 49 87.59 51.79 16.97
CA LYS A 49 86.84 50.81 17.77
C LYS A 49 85.33 51.08 17.74
N LEU A 50 84.92 52.33 17.77
CA LEU A 50 83.53 52.74 17.61
C LEU A 50 83.00 52.35 16.24
N ASP A 51 83.76 52.61 15.17
CA ASP A 51 83.39 52.30 13.78
C ASP A 51 83.22 50.78 13.58
N VAL A 52 84.09 49.95 14.16
CA VAL A 52 83.95 48.48 14.15
C VAL A 52 82.74 48.00 14.96
N LEU A 53 82.48 48.60 16.14
CA LEU A 53 81.31 48.26 16.93
C LEU A 53 80.00 48.64 16.22
N LEU A 54 79.97 49.81 15.57
CA LEU A 54 78.84 50.27 14.76
C LEU A 54 78.58 49.33 13.58
N ALA A 55 79.62 48.93 12.84
CA ALA A 55 79.49 47.95 11.76
C ALA A 55 78.94 46.60 12.25
N SER A 56 79.42 46.10 13.40
CA SER A 56 78.87 44.87 13.99
C SER A 56 77.42 45.01 14.46
N GLU A 57 77.02 46.20 14.93
CA GLU A 57 75.65 46.48 15.37
C GLU A 57 74.68 46.56 14.18
N GLU A 58 75.15 47.05 13.02
CA GLU A 58 74.43 47.03 11.74
C GLU A 58 74.21 45.57 11.27
N GLU A 59 75.24 44.72 11.29
CA GLU A 59 75.12 43.28 11.00
C GLU A 59 74.13 42.56 11.96
N TYR A 60 74.15 42.90 13.25
CA TYR A 60 73.19 42.37 14.22
C TYR A 60 71.76 42.85 13.97
N ARG A 61 71.54 44.12 13.54
CA ARG A 61 70.21 44.60 13.14
C ARG A 61 69.70 43.84 11.92
N GLU A 62 70.49 43.71 10.87
CA GLU A 62 70.07 42.96 9.68
C GLU A 62 69.69 41.51 10.02
N LEU A 63 70.46 40.86 10.89
CA LEU A 63 70.15 39.50 11.33
C LEU A 63 68.86 39.46 12.17
N ALA A 64 68.65 40.45 13.05
CA ALA A 64 67.42 40.56 13.82
C ALA A 64 66.19 40.84 12.92
N GLU A 65 66.33 41.66 11.88
CA GLU A 65 65.28 41.90 10.87
C GLU A 65 64.97 40.61 10.08
N ARG A 66 65.99 39.88 9.61
CA ARG A 66 65.79 38.56 8.96
C ARG A 66 65.06 37.57 9.88
N VAL A 67 65.46 37.47 11.14
CA VAL A 67 64.80 36.59 12.13
C VAL A 67 63.35 37.04 12.40
N GLN A 68 63.07 38.35 12.43
CA GLN A 68 61.70 38.86 12.55
C GLN A 68 60.85 38.54 11.31
N CYS A 69 61.39 38.70 10.10
CA CYS A 69 60.72 38.29 8.86
C CYS A 69 60.41 36.79 8.86
N GLU A 70 61.39 35.94 9.16
CA GLU A 70 61.18 34.48 9.27
C GLU A 70 60.17 34.11 10.37
N GLN A 71 60.15 34.82 11.50
CA GLN A 71 59.15 34.61 12.55
C GLN A 71 57.73 34.98 12.10
N VAL A 72 57.57 36.05 11.32
CA VAL A 72 56.29 36.44 10.71
C VAL A 72 55.84 35.40 9.68
N GLU A 73 56.74 34.91 8.82
CA GLU A 73 56.44 33.85 7.85
C GLU A 73 56.06 32.53 8.54
N LEU A 74 56.82 32.09 9.54
CA LEU A 74 56.52 30.91 10.33
C LEU A 74 55.16 31.04 11.06
N GLN A 75 54.79 32.24 11.51
CA GLN A 75 53.49 32.48 12.10
C GLN A 75 52.37 32.40 11.06
N ALA A 76 52.55 33.03 9.88
CA ALA A 76 51.59 32.93 8.77
C ALA A 76 51.40 31.47 8.31
N LEU A 77 52.47 30.66 8.31
CA LEU A 77 52.43 29.23 8.00
C LEU A 77 51.68 28.42 9.07
N ARG A 78 51.91 28.71 10.37
CA ARG A 78 51.13 28.13 11.48
C ARG A 78 49.65 28.46 11.37
N ASP A 79 49.31 29.72 11.10
CA ASP A 79 47.93 30.18 10.91
C ASP A 79 47.27 29.56 9.67
N TYR A 80 48.05 29.27 8.61
CA TYR A 80 47.58 28.52 7.46
C TYR A 80 47.27 27.06 7.81
N VAL A 81 48.18 26.37 8.49
CA VAL A 81 47.98 24.98 8.95
C VAL A 81 46.74 24.88 9.84
N GLU A 82 46.56 25.80 10.79
CA GLU A 82 45.38 25.77 11.68
C GLU A 82 44.08 26.02 10.91
N ARG A 83 44.07 26.94 9.94
CA ARG A 83 42.93 27.12 9.02
C ARG A 83 42.61 25.85 8.23
N GLN A 84 43.62 25.09 7.78
CA GLN A 84 43.37 23.81 7.10
C GLN A 84 42.83 22.73 8.06
N LYS A 85 43.34 22.64 9.30
CA LYS A 85 42.77 21.74 10.33
C LYS A 85 41.29 22.05 10.58
N CYS A 86 40.91 23.31 10.74
CA CYS A 86 39.51 23.75 10.92
C CYS A 86 38.62 23.35 9.72
N ARG A 87 39.13 23.47 8.48
CA ARG A 87 38.42 23.02 7.28
C ARG A 87 38.25 21.51 7.25
N ILE A 88 39.31 20.74 7.52
CA ILE A 88 39.27 19.27 7.58
C ILE A 88 38.29 18.82 8.67
N MET A 89 38.31 19.42 9.86
CA MET A 89 37.37 19.12 10.95
C MET A 89 35.93 19.39 10.53
N THR A 90 35.67 20.52 9.85
CA THR A 90 34.33 20.86 9.33
C THR A 90 33.85 19.85 8.29
N CYS A 91 34.71 19.43 7.36
CA CYS A 91 34.41 18.39 6.37
C CYS A 91 34.16 17.03 7.04
N ARG A 92 34.96 16.66 8.05
CA ARG A 92 34.80 15.42 8.83
C ARG A 92 33.48 15.41 9.61
N MET A 93 33.12 16.52 10.24
CA MET A 93 31.84 16.66 10.96
C MET A 93 30.64 16.54 10.01
N LYS A 94 30.69 17.17 8.83
CA LYS A 94 29.67 17.01 7.78
C LYS A 94 29.54 15.57 7.29
N LEU A 95 30.66 14.85 7.14
CA LEU A 95 30.66 13.44 6.74
C LEU A 95 30.03 12.54 7.81
N ILE A 96 30.33 12.78 9.08
CA ILE A 96 29.70 12.06 10.21
C ILE A 96 28.18 12.27 10.19
N HIS A 97 27.72 13.52 10.19
CA HIS A 97 26.28 13.83 10.13
C HIS A 97 25.58 13.20 8.91
N PHE A 98 26.20 13.26 7.73
CA PHE A 98 25.64 12.65 6.53
C PHE A 98 25.53 11.12 6.66
N ASN A 99 26.54 10.46 7.25
CA ASN A 99 26.54 9.03 7.46
C ASN A 99 25.51 8.61 8.53
N ASP A 100 25.36 9.38 9.60
CA ASP A 100 24.34 9.15 10.64
C ASP A 100 22.92 9.32 10.08
N GLU A 101 22.68 10.37 9.29
CA GLU A 101 21.42 10.56 8.58
C GLU A 101 21.11 9.41 7.62
N LYS A 102 22.12 8.94 6.87
CA LYS A 102 21.97 7.81 5.95
C LYS A 102 21.61 6.54 6.73
N PHE A 103 22.34 6.23 7.79
CA PHE A 103 22.07 5.08 8.65
C PHE A 103 20.65 5.11 9.24
N GLN A 104 20.18 6.28 9.71
CA GLN A 104 18.81 6.46 10.18
C GLN A 104 17.77 6.22 9.07
N LYS A 105 18.01 6.73 7.85
CA LYS A 105 17.14 6.50 6.68
C LYS A 105 17.11 5.03 6.27
N ASP A 106 18.25 4.34 6.28
CA ASP A 106 18.36 2.92 5.97
C ASP A 106 17.62 2.05 7.01
N VAL A 107 17.77 2.34 8.31
CA VAL A 107 17.03 1.68 9.41
C VAL A 107 15.52 1.91 9.28
N MET A 108 15.07 3.13 8.98
CA MET A 108 13.64 3.41 8.80
C MET A 108 13.06 2.75 7.55
N THR A 109 13.86 2.62 6.48
CA THR A 109 13.46 1.91 5.25
C THR A 109 13.33 0.41 5.50
N SER A 110 14.29 -0.19 6.23
CA SER A 110 14.25 -1.60 6.64
C SER A 110 13.05 -1.93 7.54
N LYS A 111 12.71 -1.04 8.50
CA LYS A 111 11.49 -1.18 9.31
C LYS A 111 10.23 -1.22 8.43
N ARG A 112 10.09 -0.27 7.50
CA ARG A 112 8.97 -0.21 6.55
C ARG A 112 8.88 -1.43 5.64
N SER A 113 10.00 -1.96 5.14
CA SER A 113 9.98 -3.19 4.32
C SER A 113 9.52 -4.40 5.14
N ASN A 114 9.94 -4.52 6.40
CA ASN A 114 9.51 -5.61 7.28
C ASN A 114 8.02 -5.51 7.63
N GLU A 115 7.50 -4.30 7.84
CA GLU A 115 6.06 -4.05 7.99
C GLU A 115 5.26 -4.48 6.74
N VAL A 116 5.74 -4.14 5.54
CA VAL A 116 5.11 -4.54 4.27
C VAL A 116 5.12 -6.06 4.09
N ILE A 117 6.22 -6.74 4.40
CA ILE A 117 6.30 -8.22 4.35
C ILE A 117 5.28 -8.84 5.30
N LYS A 118 5.20 -8.36 6.55
CA LYS A 118 4.22 -8.85 7.53
C LYS A 118 2.78 -8.63 7.08
N MET A 119 2.47 -7.45 6.54
CA MET A 119 1.15 -7.16 5.96
C MET A 119 0.82 -8.11 4.79
N GLN A 120 1.79 -8.41 3.93
CA GLN A 120 1.61 -9.33 2.81
C GLN A 120 1.33 -10.76 3.27
N GLU A 121 2.05 -11.26 4.28
CA GLU A 121 1.76 -12.56 4.90
C GLU A 121 0.35 -12.62 5.49
N ASP A 122 -0.08 -11.58 6.21
CA ASP A 122 -1.40 -11.52 6.82
C ASP A 122 -2.51 -11.40 5.76
N LEU A 123 -2.26 -10.71 4.65
CA LEU A 123 -3.15 -10.70 3.48
C LEU A 123 -3.26 -12.09 2.84
N LEU A 124 -2.17 -12.83 2.70
CA LEU A 124 -2.19 -14.19 2.17
C LEU A 124 -2.98 -15.15 3.08
N LYS A 125 -2.77 -15.08 4.40
CA LYS A 125 -3.55 -15.85 5.40
C LYS A 125 -5.04 -15.54 5.30
N ARG A 126 -5.41 -14.25 5.22
CA ARG A 126 -6.81 -13.80 5.06
C ARG A 126 -7.41 -14.25 3.72
N LYS A 127 -6.66 -14.21 2.63
CA LYS A 127 -7.10 -14.67 1.30
C LYS A 127 -7.38 -16.17 1.30
N ALA A 128 -6.53 -16.98 1.93
CA ALA A 128 -6.75 -18.42 2.08
C ALA A 128 -8.01 -18.73 2.92
N ALA A 129 -8.17 -18.06 4.07
CA ALA A 129 -9.36 -18.20 4.90
C ALA A 129 -10.66 -17.78 4.18
N PHE A 130 -10.60 -16.70 3.40
CA PHE A 130 -11.73 -16.25 2.57
C PHE A 130 -12.09 -17.25 1.46
N SER A 131 -11.10 -17.86 0.79
CA SER A 131 -11.34 -18.90 -0.21
C SER A 131 -12.06 -20.09 0.43
N LEU A 132 -11.54 -20.62 1.54
CA LEU A 132 -12.16 -21.73 2.27
C LEU A 132 -13.59 -21.41 2.72
N ALA A 133 -13.83 -20.19 3.23
CA ALA A 133 -15.17 -19.75 3.62
C ALA A 133 -16.14 -19.66 2.42
N LYS A 134 -15.66 -19.19 1.26
CA LYS A 134 -16.42 -19.17 0.01
C LYS A 134 -16.76 -20.58 -0.47
N ASP A 135 -15.80 -21.49 -0.45
CA ASP A 135 -15.99 -22.87 -0.93
C ASP A 135 -16.98 -23.64 -0.04
N ASN A 136 -16.88 -23.45 1.29
CA ASN A 136 -17.87 -23.95 2.25
C ASN A 136 -19.27 -23.36 2.02
N LEU A 137 -19.38 -22.06 1.74
CA LEU A 137 -20.67 -21.43 1.44
C LEU A 137 -21.31 -21.99 0.16
N LEU A 138 -20.51 -22.23 -0.89
CA LEU A 138 -20.98 -22.85 -2.14
C LEU A 138 -21.46 -24.29 -1.89
N LEU A 139 -20.72 -25.07 -1.10
CA LEU A 139 -21.12 -26.42 -0.72
C LEU A 139 -22.46 -26.41 0.04
N ILE A 140 -22.59 -25.58 1.08
CA ILE A 140 -23.83 -25.44 1.87
C ILE A 140 -25.00 -24.98 0.99
N ALA A 141 -24.79 -24.01 0.10
CA ALA A 141 -25.81 -23.54 -0.83
C ALA A 141 -26.28 -24.66 -1.79
N SER A 142 -25.35 -25.48 -2.31
CA SER A 142 -25.70 -26.59 -3.19
C SER A 142 -26.49 -27.69 -2.46
N HIS A 143 -26.09 -28.03 -1.22
CA HIS A 143 -26.82 -28.96 -0.36
C HIS A 143 -28.22 -28.44 0.01
N LEU A 144 -28.36 -27.15 0.33
CA LEU A 144 -29.65 -26.51 0.60
C LEU A 144 -30.56 -26.54 -0.63
N ALA A 145 -30.03 -26.20 -1.80
CA ALA A 145 -30.78 -26.24 -3.06
C ALA A 145 -31.22 -27.67 -3.42
N TRP A 146 -30.35 -28.67 -3.24
CA TRP A 146 -30.70 -30.08 -3.40
C TRP A 146 -31.79 -30.51 -2.41
N ARG A 147 -31.66 -30.19 -1.11
CA ARG A 147 -32.64 -30.59 -0.10
C ARG A 147 -34.00 -29.91 -0.31
N ARG A 148 -34.01 -28.64 -0.72
CA ARG A 148 -35.23 -27.92 -1.13
C ARG A 148 -35.93 -28.63 -2.29
N ARG A 149 -35.21 -28.95 -3.39
CA ARG A 149 -35.77 -29.73 -4.50
C ARG A 149 -36.30 -31.09 -4.04
N LYS A 150 -35.58 -31.81 -3.17
CA LYS A 150 -36.04 -33.11 -2.67
C LYS A 150 -37.31 -32.98 -1.82
N MET A 151 -37.45 -31.94 -1.00
CA MET A 151 -38.71 -31.69 -0.28
C MET A 151 -39.86 -31.36 -1.23
N VAL A 152 -39.62 -30.66 -2.35
CA VAL A 152 -40.66 -30.41 -3.37
C VAL A 152 -41.04 -31.68 -4.12
N ASP A 153 -40.08 -32.54 -4.44
CA ASP A 153 -40.32 -33.88 -4.97
C ASP A 153 -41.17 -34.71 -3.97
N ASP A 154 -40.84 -34.70 -2.68
CA ASP A 154 -41.65 -35.33 -1.62
C ASP A 154 -43.08 -34.74 -1.57
N LEU A 155 -43.25 -33.41 -1.77
CA LEU A 155 -44.58 -32.78 -1.88
C LEU A 155 -45.37 -33.26 -3.11
N MET A 156 -44.72 -33.49 -4.26
CA MET A 156 -45.41 -33.99 -5.46
C MET A 156 -45.99 -35.40 -5.26
N HIS A 157 -45.38 -36.22 -4.41
CA HIS A 157 -45.88 -37.55 -4.02
C HIS A 157 -47.06 -37.48 -3.05
N ILE A 158 -47.14 -36.43 -2.22
CA ILE A 158 -48.25 -36.22 -1.27
C ILE A 158 -49.45 -35.56 -1.97
N TYR A 159 -49.20 -34.46 -2.69
CA TYR A 159 -50.21 -33.65 -3.38
C TYR A 159 -50.25 -34.01 -4.86
N VAL A 160 -50.57 -35.26 -5.18
CA VAL A 160 -50.56 -35.78 -6.56
C VAL A 160 -51.51 -34.98 -7.45
N ILE A 161 -50.97 -34.24 -8.42
CA ILE A 161 -51.75 -33.51 -9.43
C ILE A 161 -51.81 -34.33 -10.72
N ASN A 162 -53.03 -34.56 -11.23
CA ASN A 162 -53.30 -35.27 -12.48
C ASN A 162 -54.15 -34.39 -13.41
N LEU A 163 -53.59 -33.90 -14.52
CA LEU A 163 -54.28 -32.97 -15.42
C LEU A 163 -55.26 -33.64 -16.39
N ASN A 164 -55.08 -34.93 -16.66
CA ASN A 164 -55.83 -35.71 -17.64
C ASN A 164 -56.56 -36.88 -16.96
N THR A 165 -57.30 -36.61 -15.89
CA THR A 165 -57.95 -37.65 -15.08
C THR A 165 -59.22 -38.16 -15.77
N SER A 166 -59.45 -39.47 -15.82
CA SER A 166 -60.76 -40.00 -16.23
C SER A 166 -61.79 -39.79 -15.12
N SER A 167 -63.05 -39.50 -15.45
CA SER A 167 -64.12 -39.31 -14.45
C SER A 167 -64.27 -40.48 -13.46
N LYS A 168 -63.87 -41.70 -13.86
CA LYS A 168 -63.87 -42.91 -13.03
C LYS A 168 -62.74 -42.99 -12.00
N ALA A 169 -61.67 -42.22 -12.17
CA ALA A 169 -60.50 -42.21 -11.28
C ALA A 169 -60.55 -41.09 -10.22
N ARG A 170 -61.66 -40.35 -10.14
CA ARG A 170 -61.90 -39.32 -9.12
C ARG A 170 -62.35 -39.97 -7.82
N LEU A 171 -61.90 -39.43 -6.68
CA LEU A 171 -62.40 -39.83 -5.36
C LEU A 171 -63.88 -39.45 -5.17
N MET A 172 -64.34 -38.39 -5.84
CA MET A 172 -65.74 -38.00 -5.89
C MET A 172 -66.22 -37.98 -7.35
N PRO A 173 -66.83 -39.07 -7.84
CA PRO A 173 -67.42 -39.11 -9.17
C PRO A 173 -68.67 -38.21 -9.24
N SER A 174 -68.50 -36.98 -9.72
CA SER A 174 -69.60 -36.09 -10.07
C SER A 174 -69.64 -35.84 -11.59
N SER A 175 -70.83 -35.78 -12.17
CA SER A 175 -71.04 -35.56 -13.60
C SER A 175 -70.80 -34.09 -13.98
N CYS A 176 -69.53 -33.68 -14.08
CA CYS A 176 -69.16 -32.39 -14.65
C CYS A 176 -69.09 -32.46 -16.18
N THR A 177 -69.33 -31.31 -16.83
CA THR A 177 -69.26 -31.14 -18.29
C THR A 177 -67.88 -30.68 -18.78
N CYS A 178 -66.87 -30.75 -17.91
CA CYS A 178 -65.51 -30.30 -18.18
C CYS A 178 -64.82 -31.14 -19.27
N HIS A 179 -64.26 -30.46 -20.28
CA HIS A 179 -63.51 -31.11 -21.36
C HIS A 179 -62.18 -31.74 -20.88
N SER A 180 -61.55 -31.14 -19.86
CA SER A 180 -60.33 -31.65 -19.22
C SER A 180 -60.51 -31.68 -17.70
N ILE A 181 -60.35 -32.85 -17.10
CA ILE A 181 -60.52 -33.04 -15.65
C ILE A 181 -59.15 -33.01 -14.97
N ALA A 182 -58.77 -31.84 -14.50
CA ALA A 182 -57.63 -31.66 -13.62
C ALA A 182 -58.01 -31.99 -12.17
N CYS A 183 -57.21 -32.82 -11.50
CA CYS A 183 -57.42 -33.24 -10.13
C CYS A 183 -56.17 -33.02 -9.27
N ILE A 184 -56.38 -32.74 -7.98
CA ILE A 184 -55.35 -32.78 -6.93
C ILE A 184 -55.79 -33.80 -5.88
N THR A 185 -54.92 -34.75 -5.53
CA THR A 185 -55.22 -35.88 -4.64
C THR A 185 -56.50 -36.65 -5.02
N GLY A 186 -56.86 -36.67 -6.30
CA GLY A 186 -58.09 -37.31 -6.82
C GLY A 186 -59.38 -36.49 -6.71
N LEU A 187 -59.35 -35.26 -6.19
CA LEU A 187 -60.47 -34.31 -6.20
C LEU A 187 -60.37 -33.38 -7.41
N HIS A 188 -61.46 -33.14 -8.13
CA HIS A 188 -61.46 -32.25 -9.30
C HIS A 188 -61.49 -30.78 -8.89
N LEU A 189 -60.58 -29.98 -9.48
CA LEU A 189 -60.60 -28.53 -9.41
C LEU A 189 -60.74 -27.97 -10.84
N PRO A 190 -61.88 -27.34 -11.18
CA PRO A 190 -62.06 -26.67 -12.47
C PRO A 190 -61.09 -25.49 -12.66
N ASP A 191 -60.86 -25.09 -13.92
CA ASP A 191 -60.19 -23.82 -14.24
C ASP A 191 -61.03 -22.66 -13.64
N ALA A 192 -60.38 -21.57 -13.23
CA ALA A 192 -61.08 -20.41 -12.68
C ALA A 192 -62.17 -19.91 -13.63
N LEU A 193 -63.31 -19.49 -13.06
CA LEU A 193 -64.57 -19.13 -13.74
C LEU A 193 -65.40 -20.31 -14.29
N SER A 194 -64.93 -21.57 -14.22
CA SER A 194 -65.68 -22.75 -14.70
C SER A 194 -66.34 -23.59 -13.61
N PHE A 195 -66.53 -23.03 -12.41
CA PHE A 195 -67.02 -23.76 -11.23
C PHE A 195 -68.52 -24.10 -11.22
N LEU A 196 -69.32 -23.52 -12.13
CA LEU A 196 -70.76 -23.80 -12.22
C LEU A 196 -71.02 -25.31 -12.40
N GLY A 197 -72.02 -25.86 -11.69
CA GLY A 197 -72.36 -27.28 -11.77
C GLY A 197 -71.43 -28.24 -11.02
N HIS A 198 -70.45 -27.74 -10.25
CA HIS A 198 -69.53 -28.56 -9.46
C HIS A 198 -69.95 -28.66 -7.98
N SER A 199 -69.49 -29.72 -7.32
CA SER A 199 -69.69 -29.91 -5.88
C SER A 199 -68.86 -28.90 -5.09
N ASP A 200 -69.52 -28.01 -4.34
CA ASP A 200 -68.88 -27.05 -3.44
C ASP A 200 -67.93 -27.73 -2.44
N ILE A 201 -68.28 -28.94 -1.97
CA ILE A 201 -67.46 -29.74 -1.05
C ILE A 201 -66.17 -30.21 -1.74
N GLU A 202 -66.27 -30.74 -2.96
CA GLU A 202 -65.12 -31.24 -3.72
C GLU A 202 -64.15 -30.11 -4.09
N VAL A 203 -64.70 -29.00 -4.60
CA VAL A 203 -63.93 -27.82 -5.01
C VAL A 203 -63.24 -27.18 -3.79
N SER A 204 -63.96 -26.96 -2.69
CA SER A 204 -63.38 -26.36 -1.47
C SER A 204 -62.28 -27.24 -0.86
N ALA A 205 -62.43 -28.56 -0.88
CA ALA A 205 -61.41 -29.49 -0.41
C ALA A 205 -60.17 -29.51 -1.33
N ALA A 206 -60.38 -29.50 -2.66
CA ALA A 206 -59.29 -29.41 -3.64
C ALA A 206 -58.48 -28.10 -3.50
N ILE A 207 -59.17 -26.96 -3.29
CA ILE A 207 -58.50 -25.68 -3.03
C ILE A 207 -57.76 -25.70 -1.69
N GLY A 208 -58.30 -26.36 -0.66
CA GLY A 208 -57.62 -26.59 0.61
C GLY A 208 -56.24 -27.24 0.43
N TYR A 209 -56.13 -28.27 -0.42
CA TYR A 209 -54.85 -28.89 -0.75
C TYR A 209 -53.90 -27.97 -1.54
N VAL A 210 -54.42 -27.14 -2.46
CA VAL A 210 -53.62 -26.13 -3.16
C VAL A 210 -53.04 -25.10 -2.18
N VAL A 211 -53.86 -24.59 -1.25
CA VAL A 211 -53.41 -23.68 -0.19
C VAL A 211 -52.34 -24.34 0.68
N GLN A 212 -52.55 -25.59 1.09
CA GLN A 212 -51.59 -26.34 1.91
C GLN A 212 -50.23 -26.52 1.21
N ALA A 213 -50.25 -26.92 -0.07
CA ALA A 213 -49.05 -27.07 -0.89
C ALA A 213 -48.30 -25.73 -1.02
N LEU A 214 -49.02 -24.63 -1.29
CA LEU A 214 -48.42 -23.29 -1.38
C LEU A 214 -47.85 -22.80 -0.04
N SER A 215 -48.52 -23.03 1.08
CA SER A 215 -47.98 -22.74 2.42
C SER A 215 -46.70 -23.52 2.72
N LEU A 216 -46.61 -24.77 2.28
CA LEU A 216 -45.40 -25.59 2.42
C LEU A 216 -44.27 -25.09 1.52
N LEU A 217 -44.56 -24.72 0.27
CA LEU A 217 -43.59 -24.11 -0.65
C LEU A 217 -43.03 -22.79 -0.08
N SER A 218 -43.86 -21.95 0.54
CA SER A 218 -43.39 -20.74 1.23
C SER A 218 -42.39 -21.06 2.35
N ARG A 219 -42.64 -22.09 3.17
CA ARG A 219 -41.69 -22.52 4.22
C ARG A 219 -40.40 -23.13 3.65
N ILE A 220 -40.48 -23.86 2.55
CA ILE A 220 -39.30 -24.47 1.90
C ILE A 220 -38.37 -23.40 1.31
N TYR A 221 -38.93 -22.38 0.65
CA TYR A 221 -38.18 -21.34 -0.05
C TYR A 221 -38.03 -20.02 0.72
N ASN A 222 -38.65 -19.89 1.90
CA ASN A 222 -38.83 -18.62 2.62
C ASN A 222 -39.52 -17.55 1.75
N PHE A 223 -40.49 -17.96 0.93
CA PHE A 223 -41.16 -17.07 -0.03
C PHE A 223 -42.32 -16.29 0.63
N PRO A 224 -42.29 -14.94 0.61
CA PRO A 224 -43.39 -14.11 1.09
C PRO A 224 -44.45 -13.91 -0.01
N TYR A 225 -45.63 -14.52 0.16
CA TYR A 225 -46.77 -14.24 -0.71
C TYR A 225 -47.32 -12.84 -0.48
N GLN A 226 -47.79 -12.19 -1.55
CA GLN A 226 -48.49 -10.91 -1.48
C GLN A 226 -49.82 -11.03 -0.73
N TYR A 227 -50.57 -12.11 -0.98
CA TYR A 227 -51.88 -12.34 -0.35
C TYR A 227 -51.75 -13.41 0.74
N GLY A 228 -52.17 -13.09 1.96
CA GLY A 228 -51.97 -13.96 3.12
C GLY A 228 -52.93 -15.15 3.10
N MET A 229 -52.41 -16.38 3.04
CA MET A 229 -53.23 -17.59 2.98
C MET A 229 -53.32 -18.29 4.33
N PHE A 230 -54.54 -18.65 4.74
CA PHE A 230 -54.81 -19.37 5.98
C PHE A 230 -55.41 -20.75 5.68
N PHE A 231 -54.65 -21.80 5.99
CA PHE A 231 -55.06 -23.17 5.77
C PHE A 231 -56.00 -23.65 6.88
N PHE A 232 -57.24 -23.97 6.51
CA PHE A 232 -58.26 -24.58 7.38
C PHE A 232 -58.95 -25.75 6.67
N GLY A 233 -58.18 -26.56 5.93
CA GLY A 233 -58.72 -27.65 5.10
C GLY A 233 -59.69 -27.11 4.05
N SER A 234 -60.89 -27.72 3.96
CA SER A 234 -61.97 -27.28 3.07
C SER A 234 -62.64 -25.96 3.46
N LYS A 235 -62.16 -25.25 4.50
CA LYS A 235 -62.60 -23.91 4.91
C LYS A 235 -61.48 -22.87 4.86
N SER A 236 -60.45 -23.10 4.04
CA SER A 236 -59.31 -22.20 3.90
C SER A 236 -59.71 -20.81 3.40
N THR A 237 -58.94 -19.79 3.75
CA THR A 237 -59.22 -18.38 3.39
C THR A 237 -57.97 -17.67 2.89
N ILE A 238 -58.16 -16.52 2.25
CA ILE A 238 -57.09 -15.65 1.77
C ILE A 238 -57.40 -14.18 2.12
N LYS A 239 -56.43 -13.44 2.65
CA LYS A 239 -56.56 -12.01 3.00
C LYS A 239 -55.85 -11.14 1.98
N ASP A 240 -56.53 -10.12 1.48
CA ASP A 240 -55.88 -8.99 0.80
C ASP A 240 -55.35 -7.99 1.85
N PRO A 241 -54.04 -7.69 1.88
CA PRO A 241 -53.49 -6.73 2.83
C PRO A 241 -53.83 -5.27 2.51
N ILE A 242 -54.25 -4.95 1.27
CA ILE A 242 -54.59 -3.60 0.82
C ILE A 242 -56.03 -3.24 1.20
N LEU A 243 -56.96 -4.19 0.97
CA LEU A 243 -58.38 -4.03 1.31
C LEU A 243 -58.69 -4.44 2.75
N GLU A 244 -57.71 -5.04 3.44
CA GLU A 244 -57.84 -5.74 4.73
C GLU A 244 -58.90 -6.87 4.78
N GLU A 245 -59.55 -7.17 3.67
CA GLU A 245 -60.64 -8.13 3.56
C GLU A 245 -60.15 -9.58 3.46
N THR A 246 -60.89 -10.50 4.08
CA THR A 246 -60.65 -11.95 4.02
C THR A 246 -61.70 -12.64 3.17
N TYR A 247 -61.26 -13.28 2.10
CA TYR A 247 -62.10 -13.98 1.13
C TYR A 247 -62.14 -15.50 1.45
N PRO A 248 -63.32 -16.12 1.51
CA PRO A 248 -63.46 -17.55 1.70
C PRO A 248 -63.12 -18.31 0.42
N LEU A 249 -62.27 -19.32 0.50
CA LEU A 249 -61.97 -20.24 -0.60
C LEU A 249 -62.91 -21.46 -0.59
N TYR A 250 -64.14 -21.24 -0.11
CA TYR A 250 -65.18 -22.25 0.08
C TYR A 250 -66.57 -21.60 0.03
N GLY A 251 -67.63 -22.39 -0.11
CA GLY A 251 -69.00 -21.87 -0.07
C GLY A 251 -69.39 -21.12 -1.34
N MET A 252 -68.91 -21.60 -2.49
CA MET A 252 -69.13 -21.07 -3.84
C MET A 252 -70.60 -20.70 -4.08
N THR A 253 -71.53 -21.57 -3.66
CA THR A 253 -72.97 -21.38 -3.85
C THR A 253 -73.56 -20.27 -2.97
N ARG A 254 -72.90 -19.90 -1.87
CA ARG A 254 -73.41 -18.91 -0.89
C ARG A 254 -72.95 -17.48 -1.19
N ASN A 255 -71.71 -17.31 -1.63
CA ASN A 255 -71.15 -15.99 -1.94
C ASN A 255 -70.13 -16.10 -3.08
N ARG A 256 -70.67 -16.24 -4.30
CA ARG A 256 -69.88 -16.55 -5.50
C ARG A 256 -68.86 -15.47 -5.85
N GLU A 257 -69.22 -14.19 -5.71
CA GLU A 257 -68.33 -13.06 -6.03
C GLU A 257 -67.09 -13.05 -5.12
N LYS A 258 -67.27 -13.18 -3.80
CA LYS A 258 -66.14 -13.25 -2.85
C LYS A 258 -65.28 -14.51 -3.05
N PHE A 259 -65.89 -15.62 -3.45
CA PHE A 259 -65.17 -16.85 -3.79
C PHE A 259 -64.34 -16.69 -5.08
N GLU A 260 -64.92 -16.08 -6.13
CA GLU A 260 -64.24 -15.81 -7.40
C GLU A 260 -63.07 -14.83 -7.23
N GLU A 261 -63.21 -13.77 -6.41
CA GLU A 261 -62.08 -12.89 -6.08
C GLU A 261 -61.02 -13.62 -5.23
N GLY A 262 -61.42 -14.39 -4.21
CA GLY A 262 -60.48 -15.22 -3.43
C GLY A 262 -59.66 -16.16 -4.32
N MET A 263 -60.29 -16.80 -5.32
CA MET A 263 -59.60 -17.63 -6.32
C MET A 263 -58.72 -16.82 -7.28
N SER A 264 -59.08 -15.58 -7.59
CA SER A 264 -58.23 -14.63 -8.32
C SER A 264 -56.94 -14.33 -7.53
N LEU A 265 -57.06 -13.99 -6.24
CA LEU A 265 -55.93 -13.75 -5.33
C LEU A 265 -55.02 -14.98 -5.17
N LEU A 266 -55.60 -16.17 -5.05
CA LEU A 266 -54.85 -17.43 -4.98
C LEU A 266 -54.03 -17.68 -6.26
N ASN A 267 -54.62 -17.43 -7.43
CA ASN A 267 -53.92 -17.57 -8.71
C ASN A 267 -52.87 -16.46 -8.94
N LYS A 268 -53.08 -15.25 -8.39
CA LYS A 268 -52.03 -14.20 -8.34
C LYS A 268 -50.83 -14.68 -7.50
N ASN A 269 -51.04 -15.30 -6.32
CA ASN A 269 -49.97 -15.90 -5.51
C ASN A 269 -49.20 -17.00 -6.26
N ILE A 270 -49.89 -17.90 -6.98
CA ILE A 270 -49.23 -18.93 -7.82
C ILE A 270 -48.38 -18.26 -8.92
N SER A 271 -48.93 -17.22 -9.56
CA SER A 271 -48.24 -16.47 -10.61
C SER A 271 -47.00 -15.74 -10.09
N GLN A 272 -47.09 -15.16 -8.88
CA GLN A 272 -46.00 -14.50 -8.16
C GLN A 272 -44.86 -15.47 -7.84
N LEU A 273 -45.19 -16.67 -7.34
CA LEU A 273 -44.21 -17.71 -7.06
C LEU A 273 -43.55 -18.21 -8.36
N ARG A 274 -44.33 -18.48 -9.42
CA ARG A 274 -43.81 -18.83 -10.75
C ARG A 274 -42.84 -17.79 -11.29
N TRP A 275 -43.16 -16.50 -11.16
CA TRP A 275 -42.27 -15.41 -11.56
C TRP A 275 -40.92 -15.44 -10.82
N SER A 276 -40.91 -15.76 -9.52
CA SER A 276 -39.65 -15.87 -8.75
C SER A 276 -38.73 -17.02 -9.18
N PHE A 277 -39.29 -18.06 -9.84
CA PHE A 277 -38.55 -19.12 -10.50
C PHE A 277 -38.34 -18.88 -12.02
N GLY A 278 -38.57 -17.66 -12.51
CA GLY A 278 -38.40 -17.28 -13.92
C GLY A 278 -39.50 -17.75 -14.89
N ILE A 279 -40.61 -18.31 -14.38
CA ILE A 279 -41.69 -18.87 -15.20
C ILE A 279 -42.80 -17.83 -15.42
N THR A 280 -43.07 -17.49 -16.68
CA THR A 280 -44.16 -16.57 -17.06
C THR A 280 -45.52 -17.26 -17.06
N THR A 281 -46.53 -16.66 -16.41
CA THR A 281 -47.88 -17.24 -16.33
C THR A 281 -48.79 -16.70 -17.44
N LYS A 282 -48.95 -17.47 -18.53
CA LYS A 282 -49.80 -17.09 -19.68
C LYS A 282 -51.31 -17.09 -19.40
N ARG A 283 -51.79 -18.03 -18.58
CA ARG A 283 -53.21 -18.18 -18.21
C ARG A 283 -53.33 -18.35 -16.70
N VAL A 284 -53.53 -17.23 -16.00
CA VAL A 284 -53.57 -17.16 -14.53
C VAL A 284 -54.61 -18.11 -13.93
N GLY A 285 -55.81 -18.21 -14.52
CA GLY A 285 -56.91 -19.05 -14.02
C GLY A 285 -56.70 -20.57 -14.07
N ARG A 286 -55.61 -21.09 -14.63
CA ARG A 286 -55.34 -22.54 -14.69
C ARG A 286 -54.62 -23.06 -13.45
N THR A 287 -55.31 -23.01 -12.31
CA THR A 287 -54.74 -23.25 -10.96
C THR A 287 -53.84 -24.49 -10.89
N LEU A 288 -54.37 -25.69 -11.20
CA LEU A 288 -53.62 -26.95 -11.07
C LEU A 288 -52.53 -27.11 -12.14
N PHE A 289 -52.76 -26.63 -13.37
CA PHE A 289 -51.73 -26.65 -14.41
C PHE A 289 -50.52 -25.80 -14.01
N ASN A 290 -50.78 -24.55 -13.56
CA ASN A 290 -49.73 -23.62 -13.16
C ASN A 290 -48.96 -24.14 -11.94
N LEU A 291 -49.63 -24.79 -10.99
CA LEU A 291 -48.98 -25.41 -9.83
C LEU A 291 -48.16 -26.65 -10.22
N GLN A 292 -48.67 -27.55 -11.06
CA GLN A 292 -47.92 -28.74 -11.49
C GLN A 292 -46.68 -28.36 -12.32
N ASP A 293 -46.82 -27.42 -13.25
CA ASP A 293 -45.72 -26.89 -14.07
C ASP A 293 -44.61 -26.29 -13.20
N LEU A 294 -44.98 -25.50 -12.17
CA LEU A 294 -44.05 -24.97 -11.18
C LEU A 294 -43.30 -26.07 -10.41
N LEU A 295 -44.03 -27.04 -9.86
CA LEU A 295 -43.44 -28.14 -9.08
C LEU A 295 -42.46 -28.95 -9.94
N LEU A 296 -42.86 -29.30 -11.17
CA LEU A 296 -42.02 -30.01 -12.12
C LEU A 296 -40.78 -29.21 -12.52
N HIS A 297 -40.91 -27.89 -12.76
CA HIS A 297 -39.79 -27.01 -13.07
C HIS A 297 -38.74 -26.99 -11.94
N ILE A 298 -39.20 -26.88 -10.69
CA ILE A 298 -38.33 -26.89 -9.51
C ILE A 298 -37.57 -28.22 -9.40
N VAL A 299 -38.26 -29.36 -9.55
CA VAL A 299 -37.63 -30.69 -9.43
C VAL A 299 -36.69 -30.99 -10.59
N SER A 300 -37.04 -30.58 -11.82
CA SER A 300 -36.26 -30.83 -13.05
C SER A 300 -34.91 -30.11 -13.13
N GLY A 301 -34.56 -29.29 -12.12
CA GLY A 301 -33.21 -28.75 -11.96
C GLY A 301 -32.78 -27.69 -12.98
N ARG A 302 -33.68 -27.21 -13.84
CA ARG A 302 -33.42 -26.16 -14.85
C ARG A 302 -33.36 -24.75 -14.25
N HIS A 303 -32.62 -24.59 -13.16
CA HIS A 303 -32.28 -23.27 -12.64
C HIS A 303 -30.87 -22.92 -13.10
N ASP A 304 -30.79 -22.26 -14.25
CA ASP A 304 -29.61 -21.48 -14.59
C ASP A 304 -29.33 -20.53 -13.43
N SER A 305 -28.09 -20.57 -12.95
CA SER A 305 -27.71 -20.02 -11.65
C SER A 305 -27.47 -18.50 -11.71
N SER A 306 -28.49 -17.75 -12.13
CA SER A 306 -28.60 -16.31 -11.87
C SER A 306 -28.96 -16.11 -10.40
N LEU A 307 -27.93 -15.79 -9.62
CA LEU A 307 -27.91 -15.40 -8.21
C LEU A 307 -29.24 -14.89 -7.60
N ASP A 308 -29.52 -15.40 -6.41
CA ASP A 308 -30.57 -14.96 -5.47
C ASP A 308 -30.75 -13.42 -5.43
N PRO A 309 -31.90 -12.87 -5.89
CA PRO A 309 -32.15 -11.43 -5.78
C PRO A 309 -32.18 -10.94 -4.34
N ALA A 310 -32.52 -11.82 -3.39
CA ALA A 310 -32.68 -11.51 -1.97
C ALA A 310 -31.36 -11.18 -1.23
N LEU A 311 -30.19 -11.39 -1.85
CA LEU A 311 -28.89 -11.05 -1.27
C LEU A 311 -28.16 -9.90 -1.98
N GLN A 312 -28.78 -9.28 -3.00
CA GLN A 312 -28.30 -8.00 -3.54
C GLN A 312 -28.65 -6.84 -2.59
N ARG A 313 -27.95 -6.77 -1.45
CA ARG A 313 -27.68 -5.48 -0.81
C ARG A 313 -26.92 -4.60 -1.82
N PRO A 314 -27.10 -3.27 -1.83
CA PRO A 314 -26.33 -2.40 -2.70
C PRO A 314 -24.83 -2.61 -2.43
N SER A 315 -24.14 -3.18 -3.42
CA SER A 315 -22.69 -3.33 -3.36
C SER A 315 -22.08 -1.94 -3.38
N ILE A 316 -21.59 -1.48 -2.22
CA ILE A 316 -20.75 -0.29 -2.14
C ILE A 316 -19.59 -0.51 -3.11
N SER A 317 -19.50 0.34 -4.13
CA SER A 317 -18.48 0.28 -5.16
C SER A 317 -17.13 0.69 -4.57
N CYS A 318 -16.48 -0.26 -3.89
CA CYS A 318 -15.06 -0.20 -3.63
C CYS A 318 -14.35 -0.28 -4.98
N ARG A 319 -14.00 0.89 -5.53
CA ARG A 319 -13.27 1.00 -6.79
C ARG A 319 -12.05 0.07 -6.75
N SER A 320 -11.94 -0.80 -7.75
CA SER A 320 -10.71 -1.56 -7.98
C SER A 320 -9.57 -0.57 -8.21
N VAL A 321 -8.68 -0.45 -7.23
CA VAL A 321 -7.34 0.10 -7.46
C VAL A 321 -6.62 -0.95 -8.29
N GLY A 322 -6.12 -0.55 -9.46
CA GLY A 322 -5.61 -1.47 -10.48
C GLY A 322 -4.47 -2.34 -9.97
N ASN A 323 -4.35 -3.52 -10.58
CA ASN A 323 -3.24 -4.44 -10.36
C ASN A 323 -1.91 -3.70 -10.53
N VAL A 324 -1.09 -3.67 -9.47
CA VAL A 324 0.34 -3.41 -9.60
C VAL A 324 1.01 -4.77 -9.73
N ASP A 325 1.37 -5.14 -10.96
CA ASP A 325 2.22 -6.30 -11.20
C ASP A 325 3.60 -6.04 -10.59
N ILE A 326 3.87 -6.65 -9.44
CA ILE A 326 5.21 -6.62 -8.83
C ILE A 326 6.07 -7.66 -9.57
N THR A 327 6.55 -7.27 -10.75
CA THR A 327 7.49 -8.05 -11.53
C THR A 327 8.80 -8.19 -10.76
N LEU A 328 9.16 -9.43 -10.43
CA LEU A 328 10.27 -9.76 -9.54
C LEU A 328 11.63 -9.51 -10.19
N HIS A 329 12.15 -8.29 -10.08
CA HIS A 329 13.47 -7.94 -10.62
C HIS A 329 14.58 -8.42 -9.68
N LYS A 330 15.14 -9.60 -9.98
CA LYS A 330 16.42 -10.06 -9.40
C LYS A 330 17.49 -8.99 -9.64
N CYS A 331 18.10 -8.47 -8.58
CA CYS A 331 19.37 -7.76 -8.68
C CYS A 331 20.50 -8.75 -8.43
N ALA A 332 21.40 -8.90 -9.40
CA ALA A 332 22.50 -9.84 -9.32
C ALA A 332 23.65 -9.28 -8.46
N GLU A 333 24.22 -10.14 -7.62
CA GLU A 333 25.46 -9.85 -6.90
C GLU A 333 26.58 -9.50 -7.89
N ARG A 334 27.31 -8.43 -7.60
CA ARG A 334 28.57 -8.12 -8.29
C ARG A 334 29.59 -7.62 -7.28
N ASN A 335 30.35 -8.55 -6.73
CA ASN A 335 31.57 -8.24 -5.99
C ASN A 335 32.64 -7.74 -6.97
N SER A 336 33.34 -6.66 -6.62
CA SER A 336 34.53 -6.21 -7.34
C SER A 336 35.48 -5.50 -6.39
N GLU A 337 36.48 -6.23 -5.89
CA GLU A 337 37.71 -5.65 -5.33
C GLU A 337 38.88 -5.94 -6.28
N PHE A 338 39.86 -5.04 -6.28
CA PHE A 338 40.79 -4.84 -7.39
C PHE A 338 42.05 -4.11 -6.89
N SER A 339 43.29 -4.50 -7.19
CA SER A 339 43.86 -5.74 -7.79
C SER A 339 45.37 -5.66 -7.57
N GLN A 340 46.12 -6.78 -7.52
CA GLN A 340 47.54 -6.74 -7.91
C GLN A 340 48.21 -8.07 -8.27
N GLU A 341 49.31 -7.94 -9.01
CA GLU A 341 50.00 -8.94 -9.84
C GLU A 341 50.85 -9.96 -9.07
N SER A 342 50.96 -11.18 -9.61
CA SER A 342 52.27 -11.79 -9.93
C SER A 342 52.14 -13.12 -10.71
N LYS A 343 52.89 -13.23 -11.81
CA LYS A 343 53.29 -14.51 -12.45
C LYS A 343 54.56 -15.02 -11.73
N PRO A 344 54.95 -16.33 -11.75
CA PRO A 344 54.93 -17.17 -12.96
C PRO A 344 54.69 -18.70 -12.82
N SER A 345 54.62 -19.34 -14.00
CA SER A 345 55.07 -20.71 -14.36
C SER A 345 54.59 -21.96 -13.58
N LYS A 346 53.74 -22.77 -14.24
CA LYS A 346 53.78 -24.25 -14.33
C LYS A 346 53.35 -24.59 -15.78
N MET A 347 54.19 -25.16 -16.65
CA MET A 347 54.49 -26.60 -16.79
C MET A 347 53.27 -27.51 -16.59
N ASP A 348 52.83 -28.13 -17.69
CA ASP A 348 51.95 -29.30 -17.70
C ASP A 348 52.62 -30.48 -16.99
N PRO A 349 51.82 -31.45 -16.53
CA PRO A 349 51.88 -32.72 -17.25
C PRO A 349 50.51 -33.33 -17.51
N SER A 350 50.38 -33.99 -18.66
CA SER A 350 49.37 -35.04 -18.82
C SER A 350 49.97 -36.27 -19.53
N SER A 351 49.46 -37.43 -19.11
CA SER A 351 49.49 -38.72 -19.79
C SER A 351 50.67 -39.71 -19.56
N ILE A 352 50.27 -40.99 -19.42
CA ILE A 352 50.92 -42.25 -19.85
C ILE A 352 51.47 -43.23 -18.78
N CYS A 353 50.88 -44.44 -18.80
CA CYS A 353 51.32 -45.78 -18.32
C CYS A 353 51.55 -46.03 -16.81
N ARG A 354 50.84 -47.02 -16.22
CA ARG A 354 51.18 -48.46 -16.13
C ARG A 354 52.53 -48.73 -15.43
N CYS A 355 52.48 -49.17 -14.18
CA CYS A 355 52.34 -50.58 -13.81
C CYS A 355 51.82 -50.72 -12.37
#